data_AF-A0A2S5MSK0-F1
#
_entry.id   AF-A0A2S5MSK0-F1
#
_cell.length_a   1.000
_cell.length_b   1.000
_cell.length_c   1.000
_cell.angle_alpha   90.00
_cell.angle_beta   90.00
_cell.angle_gamma   90.00
#
_symmetry.space_group_name_H-M   'P 1'
#
loop_
_entity.id
_entity.type
_entity.pdbx_description
1 polymer ?
#
loop_
_entity_poly.entity_id
_entity_poly.type
_entity_poly.pdbx_seq_one_letter_code
_entity_poly.pdbx_strand_id
1 'polypeptide(L)'
;MRTEHHGSDTAALQESAGCVNAVPALSVPMGFRLLALRCFHNDPDPPAFAWLNQRIFRTPDRMGRHGLFFGAAFRPEIMDWLIARVGRPSSRESGKPRRNPDWPSIIWRSAERAWPDDTRTTEWSIEVVFASADVANAFRERWRERLSGGFDD
;
A
#
# COMPACT_ATOMS: atom_id res chain seq x y z
N MET A 1 -44.21 -4.50 21.62
CA MET A 1 -43.60 -3.79 20.46
C MET A 1 -42.20 -3.39 20.88
N ARG A 2 -41.19 -4.22 20.59
CA ARG A 2 -39.78 -3.94 20.91
C ARG A 2 -39.11 -3.57 19.58
N THR A 3 -38.61 -2.35 19.52
CA THR A 3 -37.84 -1.81 18.41
C THR A 3 -36.50 -2.53 18.37
N GLU A 4 -36.31 -3.34 17.33
CA GLU A 4 -35.02 -3.95 17.01
C GLU A 4 -34.10 -2.86 16.47
N HIS A 5 -33.05 -2.54 17.23
CA HIS A 5 -31.92 -1.79 16.71
C HIS A 5 -31.19 -2.71 15.71
N HIS A 6 -31.43 -2.50 14.41
CA HIS A 6 -30.51 -2.91 13.36
C HIS A 6 -29.20 -2.11 13.54
N GLY A 7 -28.31 -2.64 14.37
CA GLY A 7 -26.93 -2.22 14.41
C GLY A 7 -26.30 -2.59 13.08
N SER A 8 -25.84 -1.59 12.33
CA SER A 8 -25.05 -1.75 11.12
C SER A 8 -23.95 -2.78 11.33
N ASP A 9 -24.03 -3.91 10.62
CA ASP A 9 -23.02 -4.99 10.55
C ASP A 9 -21.75 -4.52 9.82
N THR A 10 -21.13 -3.49 10.38
CA THR A 10 -19.72 -3.18 10.19
C THR A 10 -19.11 -3.21 11.56
N ALA A 11 -19.10 -4.41 12.17
CA ALA A 11 -18.11 -4.71 13.20
C ALA A 11 -16.75 -4.39 12.57
N ALA A 12 -16.19 -3.24 12.93
CA ALA A 12 -14.80 -2.92 12.61
C ALA A 12 -14.00 -4.09 13.18
N LEU A 13 -13.56 -5.00 12.31
CA LEU A 13 -12.72 -6.13 12.67
C LEU A 13 -11.62 -5.56 13.56
N GLN A 14 -11.65 -5.90 14.84
CA GLN A 14 -10.71 -5.36 15.80
C GLN A 14 -9.32 -5.76 15.31
N GLU A 15 -8.55 -4.75 14.90
CA GLU A 15 -7.27 -4.97 14.27
C GLU A 15 -6.36 -5.69 15.27
N SER A 16 -5.88 -6.89 14.91
CA SER A 16 -4.90 -7.64 15.68
C SER A 16 -3.53 -7.59 14.99
N ALA A 17 -2.48 -7.90 15.74
CA ALA A 17 -1.12 -7.94 15.21
C ALA A 17 -1.03 -8.82 13.96
N GLY A 18 -1.66 -10.00 13.99
CA GLY A 18 -1.70 -10.97 12.89
C GLY A 18 -2.63 -10.63 11.72
N CYS A 19 -3.38 -9.53 11.77
CA CYS A 19 -4.32 -9.19 10.71
C CYS A 19 -3.58 -8.76 9.43
N VAL A 20 -3.87 -9.43 8.32
CA VAL A 20 -3.25 -9.19 7.00
C VAL A 20 -4.22 -8.57 5.98
N ASN A 21 -5.42 -8.21 6.44
CA ASN A 21 -6.44 -7.59 5.61
C ASN A 21 -5.96 -6.22 5.10
N ALA A 22 -6.49 -5.80 3.96
CA ALA A 22 -6.23 -4.47 3.44
C ALA A 22 -6.68 -3.41 4.46
N VAL A 23 -5.78 -2.48 4.77
CA VAL A 23 -6.06 -1.33 5.63
C VAL A 23 -6.24 -0.10 4.74
N PRO A 24 -7.25 0.76 4.99
CA PRO A 24 -7.45 1.97 4.20
C PRO A 24 -6.18 2.82 4.09
N ALA A 25 -5.94 3.34 2.89
CA ALA A 25 -4.86 4.27 2.63
C ALA A 25 -5.06 5.58 3.40
N LEU A 26 -3.99 6.10 3.98
CA LEU A 26 -3.99 7.44 4.55
C LEU A 26 -3.78 8.45 3.43
N SER A 27 -4.75 9.35 3.24
CA SER A 27 -4.62 10.46 2.28
C SER A 27 -3.54 11.44 2.76
N VAL A 28 -2.66 11.86 1.86
CA VAL A 28 -1.69 12.94 2.09
C VAL A 28 -1.82 13.98 0.96
N PRO A 29 -1.43 15.26 1.16
CA PRO A 29 -1.74 16.33 0.21
C PRO A 29 -1.41 16.03 -1.26
N MET A 30 -0.30 15.32 -1.51
CA MET A 30 0.19 14.99 -2.85
C MET A 30 0.17 13.48 -3.15
N GLY A 31 -0.68 12.71 -2.46
CA GLY A 31 -0.80 11.28 -2.72
C GLY A 31 -1.44 10.50 -1.59
N PHE A 32 -0.82 9.39 -1.21
CA PHE A 32 -1.35 8.51 -0.17
C PHE A 32 -0.25 7.65 0.47
N ARG A 33 -0.53 7.11 1.65
CA ARG A 33 0.30 6.13 2.36
C ARG A 33 -0.48 4.84 2.58
N LEU A 34 0.13 3.71 2.24
CA LEU A 34 -0.41 2.37 2.40
C LEU A 34 0.46 1.57 3.35
N LEU A 35 -0.15 0.89 4.34
CA LEU A 35 0.55 -0.14 5.10
C LEU A 35 0.76 -1.37 4.22
N ALA A 36 2.01 -1.72 3.94
CA ALA A 36 2.36 -2.76 2.97
C ALA A 36 2.86 -4.05 3.64
N LEU A 37 3.56 -3.94 4.76
CA LEU A 37 4.16 -5.10 5.44
C LEU A 37 4.11 -4.89 6.96
N ARG A 38 3.86 -5.97 7.68
CA ARG A 38 4.14 -6.09 9.11
C ARG A 38 5.25 -7.10 9.32
N CYS A 39 6.30 -6.70 10.02
CA CYS A 39 7.33 -7.63 10.52
C CYS A 39 7.09 -7.90 11.99
N PHE A 40 6.95 -9.16 12.37
CA PHE A 40 6.77 -9.60 13.76
C PHE A 40 8.12 -9.90 14.39
N HIS A 41 8.31 -9.39 15.60
CA HIS A 41 9.51 -9.63 16.39
C HIS A 41 9.17 -10.61 17.50
N ASN A 42 9.30 -11.89 17.22
CA ASN A 42 9.08 -12.96 18.19
C ASN A 42 10.45 -13.54 18.57
N ASP A 43 11.16 -12.95 19.52
CA ASP A 43 12.42 -13.53 20.03
C ASP A 43 12.09 -14.81 20.83
N PRO A 44 12.73 -15.97 20.60
CA PRO A 44 13.92 -16.22 19.77
C PRO A 44 13.65 -16.72 18.35
N ASP A 45 12.39 -16.77 17.93
CA ASP A 45 12.01 -17.24 16.62
C ASP A 45 12.48 -16.27 15.51
N PRO A 46 12.74 -16.81 14.29
CA PRO A 46 13.01 -15.95 13.14
C PRO A 46 11.87 -14.95 12.89
N PRO A 47 12.18 -13.72 12.46
CA PRO A 47 11.17 -12.72 12.19
C PRO A 47 10.20 -13.20 11.11
N ALA A 48 8.91 -13.20 11.42
CA ALA A 48 7.86 -13.45 10.45
C ALA A 48 7.41 -12.13 9.82
N PHE A 49 6.89 -12.19 8.60
CA PHE A 49 6.38 -11.00 7.93
C PHE A 49 5.05 -11.31 7.25
N ALA A 50 4.15 -10.33 7.28
CA ALA A 50 2.86 -10.37 6.61
C ALA A 50 2.80 -9.25 5.56
N TRP A 51 2.64 -9.64 4.30
CA TRP A 51 2.37 -8.70 3.21
C TRP A 51 0.87 -8.39 3.15
N LEU A 52 0.52 -7.11 3.28
CA LEU A 52 -0.87 -6.68 3.23
C LEU A 52 -1.29 -6.48 1.77
N ASN A 53 -2.38 -7.15 1.37
CA ASN A 53 -2.87 -7.06 0.00
C ASN A 53 -3.65 -5.76 -0.24
N GLN A 54 -2.91 -4.67 -0.42
CA GLN A 54 -3.46 -3.33 -0.66
C GLN A 54 -4.02 -3.12 -2.08
N ARG A 55 -3.89 -4.11 -2.98
CA ARG A 55 -4.41 -4.10 -4.37
C ARG A 55 -3.98 -2.90 -5.25
N ILE A 56 -3.03 -2.08 -4.78
CA ILE A 56 -2.40 -0.99 -5.52
C ILE A 56 -1.07 -1.47 -6.12
N PHE A 57 -0.27 -2.16 -5.30
CA PHE A 57 0.99 -2.76 -5.72
C PHE A 57 0.79 -4.24 -6.07
N ARG A 58 1.66 -4.75 -6.93
CA ARG A 58 1.77 -6.19 -7.18
C ARG A 58 2.22 -6.89 -5.92
N THR A 59 1.73 -8.10 -5.70
CA THR A 59 2.31 -9.00 -4.73
C THR A 59 3.78 -9.27 -5.09
N PRO A 60 4.72 -9.18 -4.15
CA PRO A 60 6.13 -9.46 -4.42
C PRO A 60 6.33 -10.94 -4.81
N ASP A 61 6.60 -11.21 -6.08
CA ASP A 61 6.86 -12.56 -6.60
C ASP A 61 8.36 -12.90 -6.55
N ARG A 62 9.10 -12.61 -5.46
CA ARG A 62 10.51 -13.05 -5.37
C ARG A 62 10.97 -13.35 -3.94
N MET A 63 11.08 -14.64 -3.65
CA MET A 63 12.17 -15.17 -2.81
C MET A 63 13.45 -15.15 -3.65
N GLY A 64 14.36 -14.23 -3.36
CA GLY A 64 15.69 -14.22 -3.95
C GLY A 64 16.68 -15.04 -3.12
N ARG A 65 17.82 -15.36 -3.72
CA ARG A 65 18.95 -16.03 -3.04
C ARG A 65 19.51 -15.27 -1.82
N HIS A 66 19.17 -13.98 -1.70
CA HIS A 66 19.60 -13.06 -0.64
C HIS A 66 18.45 -12.62 0.27
N GLY A 67 17.32 -13.34 0.24
CA GLY A 67 16.11 -12.99 0.96
C GLY A 67 15.01 -12.40 0.06
N LEU A 68 14.01 -11.82 0.70
CA LEU A 68 12.82 -11.29 0.04
C LEU A 68 13.05 -9.88 -0.47
N PHE A 69 12.76 -9.65 -1.74
CA PHE A 69 12.82 -8.32 -2.34
C PHE A 69 11.42 -7.72 -2.45
N PHE A 70 11.17 -6.67 -1.67
CA PHE A 70 9.89 -5.96 -1.64
C PHE A 70 9.89 -4.74 -2.58
N GLY A 71 10.30 -4.94 -3.83
CA GLY A 71 10.18 -3.89 -4.85
C GLY A 71 8.71 -3.54 -5.06
N ALA A 72 8.31 -2.32 -4.73
CA ALA A 72 6.95 -1.85 -4.96
C ALA A 72 6.78 -1.49 -6.45
N ALA A 73 5.97 -2.29 -7.14
CA ALA A 73 5.55 -2.03 -8.51
C ALA A 73 4.03 -1.95 -8.54
N PHE A 74 3.45 -0.92 -9.15
CA PHE A 74 2.01 -0.84 -9.31
C PHE A 74 1.48 -2.03 -10.11
N ARG A 75 0.23 -2.42 -9.85
CA ARG A 75 -0.47 -3.40 -10.67
C ARG A 75 -0.53 -2.96 -12.14
N PRO A 76 -0.57 -3.89 -13.11
CA PRO A 76 -0.55 -3.57 -14.54
C PRO A 76 -1.56 -2.50 -14.95
N GLU A 77 -2.80 -2.61 -14.51
CA GLU A 77 -3.87 -1.65 -14.86
C GLU A 77 -3.63 -0.24 -14.32
N ILE A 78 -2.95 -0.13 -13.17
CA ILE A 78 -2.56 1.17 -12.59
C ILE A 78 -1.36 1.73 -13.34
N MET A 79 -0.40 0.87 -13.72
CA MET A 79 0.73 1.26 -14.57
C MET A 79 0.24 1.82 -15.91
N ASP A 80 -0.68 1.12 -16.58
CA ASP A 80 -1.22 1.55 -17.88
C ASP A 80 -1.96 2.89 -17.77
N TRP A 81 -2.76 3.07 -16.72
CA TRP A 81 -3.43 4.33 -16.44
C TRP A 81 -2.42 5.48 -16.20
N LEU A 82 -1.37 5.24 -15.41
CA LEU A 82 -0.32 6.22 -15.17
C LEU A 82 0.44 6.55 -16.46
N ILE A 83 0.78 5.55 -17.27
CA ILE A 83 1.46 5.76 -18.56
C ILE A 83 0.61 6.62 -19.49
N ALA A 84 -0.70 6.36 -19.56
CA ALA A 84 -1.61 7.14 -20.38
C ALA A 84 -1.72 8.61 -19.90
N ARG A 85 -1.58 8.85 -18.58
CA ARG A 85 -1.77 10.18 -17.99
C ARG A 85 -0.50 11.03 -17.94
N VAL A 86 0.64 10.44 -17.59
CA VAL A 86 1.90 11.17 -17.36
C VAL A 86 3.06 10.66 -18.22
N GLY A 87 2.82 9.72 -19.14
CA GLY A 87 3.86 9.12 -19.97
C GLY A 87 4.64 8.02 -19.26
N ARG A 88 5.63 7.42 -19.92
CA ARG A 88 6.40 6.29 -19.35
C ARG A 88 7.24 6.70 -18.13
N PRO A 89 7.51 5.81 -17.16
CA PRO A 89 8.33 6.11 -15.97
C PRO A 89 9.77 6.55 -16.29
N SER A 90 10.28 6.11 -17.43
CA SER A 90 11.58 6.51 -17.95
C SER A 90 11.56 6.50 -19.48
N SER A 91 12.35 7.38 -20.09
CA SER A 91 12.59 7.39 -21.52
C SER A 91 14.08 7.18 -21.84
N ARG A 92 14.36 6.78 -23.08
CA ARG A 92 15.72 6.64 -23.62
C ARG A 92 15.95 7.48 -24.88
N GLU A 93 15.11 8.48 -25.12
CA GLU A 93 15.06 9.23 -26.39
C GLU A 93 16.37 9.94 -26.75
N SER A 94 17.25 10.21 -25.77
CA SER A 94 18.57 10.81 -25.99
C SER A 94 19.74 9.82 -25.78
N GLY A 95 19.48 8.52 -25.85
CA GLY A 95 20.48 7.45 -25.62
C GLY A 95 20.87 7.25 -24.14
N LYS A 96 20.57 8.21 -23.27
CA LYS A 96 20.72 8.07 -21.81
C LYS A 96 19.36 7.82 -21.14
N PRO A 97 19.26 6.87 -20.19
CA PRO A 97 18.03 6.68 -19.43
C PRO A 97 17.74 7.94 -18.60
N ARG A 98 16.56 8.53 -18.80
CA ARG A 98 16.07 9.65 -18.00
C ARG A 98 14.78 9.24 -17.31
N ARG A 99 14.70 9.52 -16.00
CA ARG A 99 13.46 9.35 -15.23
C ARG A 99 12.48 10.44 -15.65
N ASN A 100 11.22 10.07 -15.79
CA ASN A 100 10.15 11.02 -16.01
C ASN A 100 9.86 11.80 -14.72
N PRO A 101 10.00 13.14 -14.70
CA PRO A 101 9.78 13.96 -13.51
C PRO A 101 8.31 13.95 -13.04
N ASP A 102 7.36 13.69 -13.93
CA ASP A 102 5.93 13.64 -13.61
C ASP A 102 5.50 12.29 -13.03
N TRP A 103 6.40 11.30 -13.04
CA TRP A 103 6.13 9.98 -12.51
C TRP A 103 6.13 9.97 -10.98
N PRO A 104 5.16 9.31 -10.32
CA PRO A 104 5.10 9.28 -8.87
C PRO A 104 6.37 8.70 -8.24
N SER A 105 6.74 9.28 -7.11
CA SER A 105 7.79 8.74 -6.23
C SER A 105 7.20 7.77 -5.24
N ILE A 106 7.94 6.69 -4.99
CA ILE A 106 7.58 5.63 -4.05
C ILE A 106 8.62 5.64 -2.94
N ILE A 107 8.17 5.87 -1.71
CA ILE A 107 9.03 6.05 -0.54
C ILE A 107 8.62 5.05 0.53
N TRP A 108 9.56 4.22 0.98
CA TRP A 108 9.34 3.33 2.12
C TRP A 108 9.50 4.09 3.43
N ARG A 109 8.58 3.83 4.36
CA ARG A 109 8.59 4.33 5.74
C ARG A 109 8.43 3.16 6.68
N SER A 110 9.12 3.18 7.82
CA SER A 110 8.95 2.18 8.87
C SER A 110 8.59 2.86 10.18
N ALA A 111 7.77 2.20 11.00
CA ALA A 111 7.48 2.59 12.36
C ALA A 111 7.37 1.35 13.24
N GLU A 112 7.79 1.44 14.49
CA GLU A 112 7.51 0.41 15.49
C GLU A 112 6.07 0.55 16.00
N ARG A 113 5.42 -0.59 16.26
CA ARG A 113 4.09 -0.67 16.87
C ARG A 113 4.09 -1.74 17.94
N ALA A 114 3.71 -1.33 19.14
CA ALA A 114 3.36 -2.23 20.24
C ALA A 114 1.85 -2.50 20.23
N TRP A 115 1.47 -3.76 20.34
CA TRP A 115 0.08 -4.20 20.38
C TRP A 115 -0.39 -4.44 21.82
N PRO A 116 -1.70 -4.48 22.08
CA PRO A 116 -2.23 -4.69 23.44
C PRO A 116 -1.86 -6.03 24.08
N ASP A 117 -1.42 -7.01 23.30
CA ASP A 117 -1.00 -8.35 23.72
C ASP A 117 0.52 -8.47 23.88
N ASP A 118 1.21 -7.34 24.05
CA ASP A 118 2.68 -7.20 24.11
C ASP A 118 3.42 -7.63 22.83
N THR A 119 2.71 -8.00 21.75
CA THR A 119 3.32 -8.25 20.45
C THR A 119 3.99 -6.97 19.95
N ARG A 120 5.21 -7.09 19.41
CA ARG A 120 5.92 -6.00 18.76
C ARG A 120 6.04 -6.25 17.28
N THR A 121 5.69 -5.25 16.49
CA THR A 121 5.84 -5.28 15.05
C THR A 121 6.58 -4.06 14.53
N THR A 122 7.34 -4.21 13.45
CA THR A 122 7.69 -3.07 12.59
C THR A 122 6.70 -3.00 11.44
N GLU A 123 5.96 -1.90 11.38
CA GLU A 123 5.05 -1.59 10.28
C GLU A 123 5.81 -0.86 9.17
N TRP A 124 5.76 -1.39 7.96
CA TRP A 124 6.34 -0.76 6.78
C TRP A 124 5.24 -0.25 5.86
N SER A 125 5.25 1.06 5.66
CA SER A 125 4.34 1.76 4.77
C SER A 125 5.03 2.20 3.49
N ILE A 126 4.27 2.22 2.41
CA ILE A 126 4.66 2.83 1.14
C ILE A 126 3.92 4.16 1.01
N GLU A 127 4.66 5.25 0.88
CA GLU A 127 4.15 6.56 0.54
C GLU A 127 4.33 6.82 -0.95
N VAL A 128 3.21 7.09 -1.63
CA VAL A 128 3.18 7.48 -3.03
C VAL A 128 2.99 8.98 -3.11
N VAL A 129 3.92 9.66 -3.76
CA VAL A 129 3.89 11.12 -3.93
C VAL A 129 3.87 11.43 -5.42
N PHE A 130 2.81 12.09 -5.88
CA PHE A 130 2.64 12.55 -7.25
C PHE A 130 3.33 13.90 -7.45
N ALA A 131 3.75 14.18 -8.68
CA ALA A 131 4.35 15.46 -9.05
C ALA A 131 3.33 16.62 -9.05
N SER A 132 2.03 16.33 -9.21
CA SER A 132 0.96 17.33 -9.21
C SER A 132 -0.25 16.90 -8.39
N ALA A 133 -0.92 17.89 -7.79
CA ALA A 133 -2.16 17.67 -7.04
C ALA A 133 -3.30 17.17 -7.93
N ASP A 134 -3.32 17.60 -9.20
CA ASP A 134 -4.30 17.13 -10.19
C ASP A 134 -4.17 15.61 -10.41
N VAL A 135 -2.95 15.12 -10.64
CA VAL A 135 -2.72 13.68 -10.83
C VAL A 135 -3.03 12.91 -9.55
N ALA A 136 -2.69 13.45 -8.38
CA ALA A 136 -3.03 12.84 -7.09
C ALA A 136 -4.55 12.73 -6.88
N ASN A 137 -5.30 13.79 -7.19
CA ASN A 137 -6.76 13.82 -7.09
C ASN A 137 -7.40 12.83 -8.07
N ALA A 138 -6.98 12.84 -9.33
CA ALA A 138 -7.47 11.92 -10.35
C ALA A 138 -7.18 10.45 -10.00
N PHE A 139 -6.01 10.17 -9.43
CA PHE A 139 -5.68 8.83 -8.94
C PHE A 139 -6.60 8.41 -7.79
N ARG A 140 -6.77 9.29 -6.79
CA ARG A 140 -7.63 9.03 -5.62
C ARG A 140 -9.07 8.76 -6.04
N GLU A 141 -9.60 9.52 -6.99
CA GLU A 141 -10.94 9.31 -7.53
C GLU A 141 -11.06 7.98 -8.28
N ARG A 142 -10.12 7.70 -9.19
CA ARG A 142 -10.16 6.50 -10.05
C ARG A 142 -10.05 5.19 -9.27
N TRP A 143 -9.27 5.19 -8.18
CA TRP A 143 -8.93 4.01 -7.39
C TRP A 143 -9.47 4.07 -5.96
N ARG A 144 -10.49 4.90 -5.72
CA ARG A 144 -11.07 5.15 -4.39
C ARG A 144 -11.41 3.88 -3.62
N GLU A 145 -12.08 2.93 -4.26
CA GLU A 145 -12.52 1.67 -3.63
C GLU A 145 -11.32 0.86 -3.13
N ARG A 146 -10.30 0.70 -3.98
CA ARG A 146 -9.05 0.01 -3.61
C ARG A 146 -8.31 0.73 -2.49
N LEU A 147 -8.23 2.06 -2.56
CA LEU A 147 -7.61 2.88 -1.51
C LEU A 147 -8.39 2.83 -0.19
N SER A 148 -9.70 2.59 -0.21
CA SER A 148 -10.52 2.43 0.99
C SER A 148 -10.43 1.03 1.62
N GLY A 149 -9.65 0.11 1.06
CA GLY A 149 -9.59 -1.28 1.52
C GLY A 149 -10.82 -2.11 1.13
N GLY A 150 -11.61 -1.64 0.15
CA GLY A 150 -12.84 -2.31 -0.30
C GLY A 150 -12.58 -3.67 -0.94
N PHE A 151 -13.58 -4.55 -0.89
CA PHE A 151 -13.61 -5.80 -1.64
C PHE A 151 -14.08 -5.50 -3.07
N ASP A 152 -13.41 -6.06 -4.08
CA ASP A 152 -14.01 -6.22 -5.40
C ASP A 152 -14.85 -7.51 -5.27
N ASP A 153 -16.12 -7.48 -5.67
CA ASP A 153 -16.99 -8.67 -5.78
C ASP A 153 -16.38 -9.74 -6.70
#